data_AF-A0A8T0KAP0-F1
#
_entry.id   AF-A0A8T0KAP0-F1
#
_cell.length_a   1.000
_cell.length_b   1.000
_cell.length_c   1.000
_cell.angle_alpha   90.00
_cell.angle_beta   90.00
_cell.angle_gamma   90.00
#
_symmetry.space_group_name_H-M   'P 1'
#
loop_
_entity.id
_entity.type
_entity.pdbx_description
1 polymer ?
#
loop_
_entity_poly.entity_id
_entity_poly.type
_entity_poly.pdbx_seq_one_letter_code
_entity_poly.pdbx_strand_id
1 'polypeptide(L)'
;MESENNPKEDPLMLWLTGGPGCSALSGLVLEIGPLGFKHEEYDGILPNLFYRQHSWTKVSSIIFVDLPVFTGFTYATTESAAQRSDWKLVHQVHQFLRKWLIDHPTFLSNQVYIGGDSYSGIPIPVIVQEISQANEKGVQPWINLQGYLLGNAATTGSEYNYRIPFSHGMGLISDELYESLQKNCKGEYTKVDVKNVLCSRDMESFNEVLSGVNTVHILEPSCVWLDTETSWRRSLIKKYPSTNFLNTRLKLPSLSCRSYVYFLCGLWANDENVRTALHIRQGSIGKWHRCTFDIPHKKDIPSSFEYHVNLSRMGYRSLIYSGDHDLSVPFLATQAWVKSLNYSIVDDWRQWYTNDQVAGYTRTYSNRMTFATVKGGGHTAPEYKPEECLAMYSRWLSHRAL
;
A
#
# COMPACT_ATOMS: atom_id res chain seq x y z
N MET A 1 -2.97 -16.95 6.61
CA MET A 1 -4.21 -17.44 5.98
C MET A 1 -3.83 -18.45 4.93
N GLU A 2 -4.30 -19.69 5.04
CA GLU A 2 -4.05 -20.71 4.03
C GLU A 2 -4.87 -20.46 2.76
N SER A 3 -4.39 -20.96 1.62
CA SER A 3 -5.15 -20.95 0.37
C SER A 3 -6.47 -21.71 0.53
N GLU A 4 -7.52 -21.18 -0.06
CA GLU A 4 -8.85 -21.80 -0.13
C GLU A 4 -8.93 -22.92 -1.17
N ASN A 5 -7.92 -23.05 -2.04
CA ASN A 5 -7.82 -24.11 -3.04
C ASN A 5 -6.95 -25.28 -2.54
N ASN A 6 -5.62 -25.19 -2.68
CA ASN A 6 -4.69 -26.21 -2.17
C ASN A 6 -3.48 -25.55 -1.50
N PRO A 7 -3.47 -25.34 -0.17
CA PRO A 7 -2.38 -24.65 0.51
C PRO A 7 -1.03 -25.37 0.45
N LYS A 8 -1.00 -26.67 0.12
CA LYS A 8 0.26 -27.43 -0.05
C LYS A 8 0.95 -27.16 -1.38
N GLU A 9 0.20 -26.75 -2.39
CA GLU A 9 0.70 -26.56 -3.76
C GLU A 9 0.67 -25.09 -4.18
N ASP A 10 -0.35 -24.36 -3.74
CA ASP A 10 -0.55 -22.96 -4.10
C ASP A 10 0.58 -22.08 -3.55
N PRO A 11 0.93 -20.99 -4.24
CA PRO A 11 2.01 -20.10 -3.79
C PRO A 11 1.80 -19.55 -2.37
N LEU A 12 2.91 -19.30 -1.68
CA LEU A 12 2.95 -18.57 -0.43
C LEU A 12 3.33 -17.11 -0.71
N MET A 13 2.52 -16.16 -0.24
CA MET A 13 2.79 -14.75 -0.35
C MET A 13 2.99 -14.13 1.03
N LEU A 14 4.08 -13.38 1.23
CA LEU A 14 4.20 -12.46 2.36
C LEU A 14 3.71 -11.08 1.93
N TRP A 15 2.76 -10.51 2.67
CA TRP A 15 2.15 -9.20 2.39
C TRP A 15 2.57 -8.15 3.42
N LEU A 16 3.03 -6.99 2.93
CA LEU A 16 3.32 -5.80 3.73
C LEU A 16 2.44 -4.62 3.27
N THR A 17 1.55 -4.16 4.14
CA THR A 17 0.85 -2.88 3.94
C THR A 17 1.83 -1.72 4.19
N GLY A 18 1.71 -0.64 3.42
CA GLY A 18 2.66 0.47 3.45
C GLY A 18 2.57 1.41 4.67
N GLY A 19 2.44 2.71 4.39
CA GLY A 19 2.49 3.78 5.40
C GLY A 19 3.72 4.69 5.26
N PRO A 20 4.86 4.42 5.94
CA PRO A 20 5.18 3.24 6.75
C PRO A 20 4.40 3.16 8.06
N GLY A 21 4.28 1.95 8.62
CA GLY A 21 3.68 1.74 9.94
C GLY A 21 2.17 1.50 9.93
N CYS A 22 1.60 1.13 8.79
CA CYS A 22 0.21 0.67 8.68
C CYS A 22 0.13 -0.85 8.82
N SER A 23 -0.84 -1.32 9.59
CA SER A 23 -1.03 -2.73 9.93
C SER A 23 -1.47 -3.54 8.70
N ALA A 24 -0.87 -4.71 8.53
CA ALA A 24 -1.22 -5.69 7.52
C ALA A 24 -2.59 -6.36 7.81
N LEU A 25 -3.19 -6.12 8.97
CA LEU A 25 -4.61 -6.38 9.20
C LEU A 25 -5.47 -5.63 8.16
N SER A 26 -5.04 -4.45 7.69
CA SER A 26 -5.68 -3.73 6.58
C SER A 26 -5.72 -4.60 5.32
N GLY A 27 -4.59 -5.19 4.95
CA GLY A 27 -4.49 -6.14 3.85
C GLY A 27 -5.46 -7.32 3.99
N LEU A 28 -5.61 -7.84 5.21
CA LEU A 28 -6.46 -8.99 5.52
C LEU A 28 -7.96 -8.71 5.42
N VAL A 29 -8.43 -7.55 5.91
CA VAL A 29 -9.87 -7.29 6.09
C VAL A 29 -10.43 -6.19 5.17
N LEU A 30 -9.57 -5.41 4.52
CA LEU A 30 -9.97 -4.26 3.70
C LEU A 30 -9.64 -4.46 2.22
N GLU A 31 -8.55 -5.17 1.94
CA GLU A 31 -7.95 -5.23 0.61
C GLU A 31 -8.05 -6.64 0.00
N ILE A 32 -7.04 -7.48 0.22
CA ILE A 32 -6.81 -8.72 -0.53
C ILE A 32 -7.26 -9.99 0.23
N GLY A 33 -7.46 -9.91 1.54
CA GLY A 33 -7.82 -11.06 2.36
C GLY A 33 -9.31 -11.45 2.28
N PRO A 34 -9.69 -12.58 2.89
CA PRO A 34 -11.01 -13.18 2.73
C PRO A 34 -12.08 -12.59 3.64
N LEU A 35 -11.74 -11.60 4.46
CA LEU A 35 -12.64 -11.02 5.44
C LEU A 35 -12.99 -9.58 5.07
N GLY A 36 -14.15 -9.11 5.51
CA GLY A 36 -14.56 -7.72 5.42
C GLY A 36 -15.49 -7.37 6.57
N PHE A 37 -15.62 -6.09 6.89
CA PHE A 37 -16.61 -5.62 7.87
C PHE A 37 -17.92 -5.25 7.19
N LYS A 38 -19.04 -5.69 7.76
CA LYS A 38 -20.34 -5.21 7.30
C LYS A 38 -20.41 -3.71 7.48
N HIS A 39 -20.77 -3.01 6.41
CA HIS A 39 -20.84 -1.55 6.41
C HIS A 39 -22.18 -1.08 6.99
N GLU A 40 -22.31 -1.23 8.31
CA GLU A 40 -23.52 -0.96 9.08
C GLU A 40 -23.21 0.01 10.22
N GLU A 41 -24.20 0.77 10.67
CA GLU A 41 -24.01 1.68 11.79
C GLU A 41 -23.63 0.90 13.07
N TYR A 42 -22.61 1.38 13.77
CA TYR A 42 -22.14 0.80 15.01
C TYR A 42 -23.20 0.97 16.11
N ASP A 43 -23.73 -0.16 16.54
CA ASP A 43 -24.79 -0.32 17.53
C ASP A 43 -24.26 -0.59 18.95
N GLY A 44 -22.93 -0.59 19.13
CA GLY A 44 -22.29 -0.83 20.42
C GLY A 44 -21.85 -2.28 20.66
N ILE A 45 -22.13 -3.21 19.74
CA ILE A 45 -21.65 -4.60 19.81
C ILE A 45 -20.47 -4.84 18.86
N LEU A 46 -19.75 -5.95 19.06
CA LEU A 46 -18.58 -6.31 18.25
C LEU A 46 -18.91 -6.24 16.74
N PRO A 47 -18.14 -5.48 15.93
CA PRO A 47 -18.42 -5.34 14.50
C PRO A 47 -18.42 -6.68 13.76
N ASN A 48 -19.44 -6.89 12.94
CA ASN A 48 -19.64 -8.14 12.22
C ASN A 48 -18.72 -8.26 11.01
N LEU A 49 -18.09 -9.42 10.87
CA LEU A 49 -17.32 -9.81 9.70
C LEU A 49 -18.20 -10.53 8.67
N PHE A 50 -17.84 -10.41 7.40
CA PHE A 50 -18.37 -11.23 6.31
C PHE A 50 -17.22 -11.79 5.46
N TYR A 51 -17.52 -12.85 4.70
CA TYR A 51 -16.57 -13.49 3.81
C TYR A 51 -16.55 -12.82 2.43
N ARG A 52 -15.39 -12.37 1.96
CA ARG A 52 -15.21 -11.78 0.64
C ARG A 52 -15.08 -12.86 -0.42
N GLN A 53 -15.84 -12.73 -1.51
CA GLN A 53 -15.77 -13.66 -2.64
C GLN A 53 -14.48 -13.49 -3.46
N HIS A 54 -13.96 -12.27 -3.54
CA HIS A 54 -12.80 -11.92 -4.37
C HIS A 54 -11.56 -11.68 -3.51
N SER A 55 -11.11 -12.72 -2.81
CA SER A 55 -9.86 -12.68 -2.06
C SER A 55 -8.73 -13.35 -2.82
N TRP A 56 -7.51 -12.87 -2.61
CA TRP A 56 -6.31 -13.50 -3.12
C TRP A 56 -6.03 -14.86 -2.47
N THR A 57 -6.63 -15.15 -1.29
CA THR A 57 -6.57 -16.49 -0.69
C THR A 57 -7.24 -17.57 -1.53
N LYS A 58 -8.01 -17.20 -2.55
CA LYS A 58 -8.57 -18.15 -3.54
C LYS A 58 -7.50 -18.91 -4.32
N VAL A 59 -6.28 -18.36 -4.43
CA VAL A 59 -5.20 -18.91 -5.28
C VAL A 59 -3.82 -18.87 -4.61
N SER A 60 -3.73 -18.48 -3.33
CA SER A 60 -2.46 -18.45 -2.59
C SER A 60 -2.67 -18.49 -1.08
N SER A 61 -1.67 -19.00 -0.36
CA SER A 61 -1.57 -18.81 1.08
C SER A 61 -0.89 -17.47 1.35
N ILE A 62 -1.40 -16.68 2.31
CA ILE A 62 -0.91 -15.33 2.57
C ILE A 62 -0.54 -15.14 4.05
N ILE A 63 0.68 -14.62 4.27
CA ILE A 63 1.17 -14.16 5.57
C ILE A 63 1.04 -12.64 5.61
N PHE A 64 0.14 -12.14 6.46
CA PHE A 64 -0.01 -10.70 6.72
C PHE A 64 0.89 -10.34 7.91
N VAL A 65 1.88 -9.47 7.70
CA VAL A 65 2.90 -9.18 8.70
C VAL A 65 2.87 -7.71 9.10
N ASP A 66 2.62 -7.45 10.38
CA ASP A 66 2.74 -6.11 10.97
C ASP A 66 4.20 -5.74 11.17
N LEU A 67 4.78 -4.95 10.27
CA LEU A 67 6.11 -4.38 10.42
C LEU A 67 6.14 -2.95 9.87
N PRO A 68 6.97 -2.05 10.44
CA PRO A 68 8.00 -2.27 11.47
C PRO A 68 7.40 -2.39 12.90
N VAL A 69 8.25 -2.58 13.91
CA VAL A 69 7.86 -2.64 15.34
C VAL A 69 6.86 -1.55 15.75
N PHE A 70 5.90 -1.84 16.63
CA PHE A 70 4.77 -0.98 17.03
C PHE A 70 3.75 -0.68 15.93
N THR A 71 3.80 -1.40 14.81
CA THR A 71 2.72 -1.40 13.83
C THR A 71 1.69 -2.45 14.24
N GLY A 72 0.41 -2.09 14.26
CA GLY A 72 -0.67 -2.98 14.66
C GLY A 72 -0.41 -3.68 15.99
N PHE A 73 -0.16 -5.00 15.97
CA PHE A 73 0.12 -5.79 17.16
C PHE A 73 1.60 -6.10 17.43
N THR A 74 2.51 -5.69 16.55
CA THR A 74 3.94 -5.97 16.73
C THR A 74 4.56 -5.08 17.80
N TYR A 75 5.35 -5.64 18.70
CA TYR A 75 5.98 -4.90 19.81
C TYR A 75 7.45 -5.29 19.99
N ALA A 76 8.18 -4.50 20.78
CA ALA A 76 9.56 -4.80 21.19
C ALA A 76 9.68 -4.88 22.71
N THR A 77 10.64 -5.68 23.17
CA THR A 77 10.98 -5.84 24.60
C THR A 77 12.28 -5.15 24.99
N THR A 78 13.01 -4.59 24.02
CA THR A 78 14.26 -3.85 24.24
C THR A 78 14.24 -2.54 23.46
N GLU A 79 14.98 -1.55 23.95
CA GLU A 79 15.11 -0.24 23.29
C GLU A 79 15.71 -0.36 21.88
N SER A 80 16.69 -1.26 21.68
CA SER A 80 17.30 -1.46 20.36
C SER A 80 16.32 -2.04 19.32
N ALA A 81 15.43 -2.92 19.77
CA ALA A 81 14.38 -3.53 18.95
C ALA A 81 13.21 -2.56 18.69
N ALA A 82 13.02 -1.55 19.55
CA ALA A 82 12.00 -0.50 19.42
C ALA A 82 12.31 0.54 18.33
N GLN A 83 13.53 0.56 17.80
CA GLN A 83 13.93 1.47 16.73
C GLN A 83 13.42 1.04 15.36
N ARG A 84 12.98 2.01 14.55
CA ARG A 84 12.43 1.80 13.21
C ARG A 84 13.32 2.41 12.11
N SER A 85 13.62 1.62 11.08
CA SER A 85 14.19 2.12 9.82
C SER A 85 13.84 1.20 8.66
N ASP A 86 14.03 1.65 7.41
CA ASP A 86 13.80 0.81 6.24
C ASP A 86 14.69 -0.44 6.29
N TRP A 87 15.99 -0.27 6.57
CA TRP A 87 16.92 -1.41 6.70
C TRP A 87 16.57 -2.36 7.83
N LYS A 88 16.12 -1.85 8.98
CA LYS A 88 15.67 -2.71 10.09
C LYS A 88 14.45 -3.54 9.69
N LEU A 89 13.50 -2.93 8.98
CA LEU A 89 12.32 -3.64 8.47
C LEU A 89 12.76 -4.76 7.51
N VAL A 90 13.64 -4.47 6.55
CA VAL A 90 14.15 -5.47 5.58
C VAL A 90 14.71 -6.69 6.30
N HIS A 91 15.65 -6.48 7.24
CA HIS A 91 16.28 -7.57 7.99
C HIS A 91 15.28 -8.34 8.87
N GLN A 92 14.33 -7.64 9.48
CA GLN A 92 13.30 -8.26 10.30
C GLN A 92 12.37 -9.14 9.47
N VAL A 93 11.97 -8.71 8.26
CA VAL A 93 11.16 -9.53 7.35
C VAL A 93 11.92 -10.77 6.92
N HIS A 94 13.19 -10.63 6.53
CA HIS A 94 14.03 -11.76 6.13
C HIS A 94 14.15 -12.80 7.24
N GLN A 95 14.45 -12.35 8.47
CA GLN A 95 14.55 -13.21 9.64
C GLN A 95 13.21 -13.85 10.01
N PHE A 96 12.12 -13.07 9.98
CA PHE A 96 10.79 -13.54 10.28
C PHE A 96 10.38 -14.66 9.31
N LEU A 97 10.48 -14.44 8.00
CA LEU A 97 10.06 -15.41 6.99
C LEU A 97 10.82 -16.74 7.11
N ARG A 98 12.14 -16.69 7.37
CA ARG A 98 12.94 -17.91 7.58
C ARG A 98 12.53 -18.67 8.84
N LYS A 99 12.32 -17.97 9.96
CA LYS A 99 11.83 -18.59 11.20
C LYS A 99 10.44 -19.17 11.02
N TRP A 100 9.56 -18.44 10.34
CA TRP A 100 8.22 -18.90 10.04
C TRP A 100 8.23 -20.19 9.22
N LEU A 101 9.11 -20.31 8.21
CA LEU A 101 9.26 -21.54 7.42
C LEU A 101 9.88 -22.72 8.21
N ILE A 102 10.69 -22.46 9.25
CA ILE A 102 11.15 -23.50 10.18
C ILE A 102 9.97 -24.04 10.97
N ASP A 103 9.11 -23.15 11.46
CA ASP A 103 7.94 -23.51 12.27
C ASP A 103 6.78 -24.08 11.42
N HIS A 104 6.77 -23.82 10.10
CA HIS A 104 5.74 -24.25 9.15
C HIS A 104 6.38 -25.01 7.96
N PRO A 105 6.99 -26.18 8.20
CA PRO A 105 7.81 -26.88 7.20
C PRO A 105 6.99 -27.38 5.98
N THR A 106 5.67 -27.47 6.10
CA THR A 106 4.77 -27.79 4.98
C THR A 106 4.83 -26.78 3.85
N PHE A 107 5.29 -25.55 4.11
CA PHE A 107 5.40 -24.48 3.13
C PHE A 107 6.77 -24.37 2.45
N LEU A 108 7.75 -25.23 2.81
CA LEU A 108 9.12 -25.16 2.28
C LEU A 108 9.21 -25.36 0.77
N SER A 109 8.31 -26.16 0.19
CA SER A 109 8.26 -26.41 -1.25
C SER A 109 7.50 -25.36 -2.05
N ASN A 110 6.63 -24.58 -1.40
CA ASN A 110 5.74 -23.64 -2.08
C ASN A 110 6.55 -22.55 -2.78
N GLN A 111 6.05 -22.11 -3.93
CA GLN A 111 6.57 -20.92 -4.59
C GLN A 111 6.33 -19.69 -3.70
N VAL A 112 7.37 -18.90 -3.45
CA VAL A 112 7.29 -17.74 -2.55
C VAL A 112 7.30 -16.44 -3.33
N TYR A 113 6.35 -15.56 -3.01
CA TYR A 113 6.26 -14.19 -3.52
C TYR A 113 6.24 -13.19 -2.36
N ILE A 114 6.83 -12.01 -2.58
CA ILE A 114 6.75 -10.89 -1.63
C ILE A 114 5.89 -9.79 -2.26
N GLY A 115 4.85 -9.37 -1.56
CA GLY A 115 3.85 -8.43 -2.05
C GLY A 115 3.55 -7.30 -1.08
N GLY A 116 3.04 -6.20 -1.61
CA GLY A 116 2.59 -5.08 -0.79
C GLY A 116 2.19 -3.87 -1.62
N ASP A 117 1.81 -2.81 -0.93
CA ASP A 117 1.30 -1.58 -1.51
C ASP A 117 1.99 -0.33 -0.95
N SER A 118 1.81 0.80 -1.63
CA SER A 118 2.17 2.12 -1.10
C SER A 118 3.67 2.20 -0.74
N TYR A 119 3.99 2.60 0.48
CA TYR A 119 5.38 2.71 0.95
C TYR A 119 6.15 1.38 0.91
N SER A 120 5.48 0.22 0.88
CA SER A 120 6.13 -1.09 0.76
C SER A 120 6.91 -1.27 -0.54
N GLY A 121 6.70 -0.41 -1.54
CA GLY A 121 7.56 -0.35 -2.73
C GLY A 121 9.02 0.00 -2.46
N ILE A 122 9.33 0.61 -1.32
CA ILE A 122 10.70 0.87 -0.89
C ILE A 122 11.36 -0.42 -0.35
N PRO A 123 10.86 -1.07 0.71
CA PRO A 123 11.53 -2.23 1.28
C PRO A 123 11.37 -3.54 0.49
N ILE A 124 10.27 -3.78 -0.22
CA ILE A 124 10.03 -5.10 -0.85
C ILE A 124 11.11 -5.49 -1.87
N PRO A 125 11.50 -4.64 -2.84
CA PRO A 125 12.60 -5.00 -3.75
C PRO A 125 13.90 -5.31 -3.01
N VAL A 126 14.15 -4.63 -1.89
CA VAL A 126 15.34 -4.86 -1.05
C VAL A 126 15.25 -6.20 -0.33
N ILE A 127 14.08 -6.53 0.23
CA ILE A 127 13.80 -7.83 0.88
C ILE A 127 14.00 -8.98 -0.10
N VAL A 128 13.46 -8.86 -1.32
CA VAL A 128 13.58 -9.88 -2.36
C VAL A 128 15.05 -10.10 -2.73
N GLN A 129 15.82 -9.01 -2.88
CA GLN A 129 17.26 -9.10 -3.16
C GLN A 129 18.02 -9.74 -1.99
N GLU A 130 17.70 -9.38 -0.74
CA GLU A 130 18.32 -9.94 0.47
C GLU A 130 18.03 -11.46 0.60
N ILE A 131 16.79 -11.89 0.34
CA ILE A 131 16.43 -13.31 0.30
C ILE A 131 17.23 -14.04 -0.78
N SER A 132 17.29 -13.50 -2.00
CA SER A 132 18.03 -14.09 -3.12
C SER A 132 19.50 -14.30 -2.79
N GLN A 133 20.16 -13.25 -2.29
CA GLN A 133 21.58 -13.31 -1.92
C GLN A 133 21.83 -14.26 -0.75
N ALA A 134 20.90 -14.34 0.21
CA ALA A 134 21.00 -15.28 1.32
C ALA A 134 20.85 -16.74 0.85
N ASN A 135 19.95 -17.00 -0.10
CA ASN A 135 19.82 -18.31 -0.74
C ASN A 135 21.11 -18.72 -1.46
N GLU A 136 21.69 -17.83 -2.28
CA GLU A 136 22.97 -18.07 -2.95
C GLU A 136 24.12 -18.37 -1.98
N LYS A 137 24.10 -17.74 -0.80
CA LYS A 137 25.06 -18.01 0.28
C LYS A 137 24.78 -19.29 1.08
N GLY A 138 23.75 -20.05 0.72
CA GLY A 138 23.39 -21.31 1.36
C GLY A 138 22.67 -21.17 2.71
N VAL A 139 22.12 -19.99 3.04
CA VAL A 139 21.36 -19.78 4.28
C VAL A 139 20.09 -20.64 4.24
N GLN A 140 19.83 -21.38 5.31
CA GLN A 140 18.67 -22.27 5.44
C GLN A 140 17.53 -21.64 6.26
N PRO A 141 16.27 -22.07 6.07
CA PRO A 141 15.81 -22.93 4.97
C PRO A 141 15.88 -22.21 3.62
N TRP A 142 16.13 -22.95 2.53
CA TRP A 142 16.04 -22.37 1.18
C TRP A 142 14.63 -21.81 0.92
N ILE A 143 14.53 -20.56 0.49
CA ILE A 143 13.25 -19.94 0.14
C ILE A 143 13.06 -20.07 -1.38
N ASN A 144 12.01 -20.77 -1.82
CA ASN A 144 11.69 -20.94 -3.25
C ASN A 144 11.10 -19.65 -3.87
N LEU A 145 11.87 -18.56 -3.83
CA LEU A 145 11.49 -17.22 -4.26
C LEU A 145 11.28 -17.15 -5.78
N GLN A 146 10.10 -16.71 -6.20
CA GLN A 146 9.71 -16.64 -7.62
C GLN A 146 9.59 -15.21 -8.16
N GLY A 147 9.29 -14.24 -7.30
CA GLY A 147 9.10 -12.86 -7.71
C GLY A 147 8.46 -12.01 -6.64
N TYR A 148 8.00 -10.84 -7.07
CA TYR A 148 7.39 -9.85 -6.19
C TYR A 148 6.34 -9.02 -6.91
N LEU A 149 5.48 -8.37 -6.14
CA LEU A 149 4.45 -7.51 -6.71
C LEU A 149 4.18 -6.29 -5.84
N LEU A 150 3.81 -5.19 -6.49
CA LEU A 150 3.69 -3.89 -5.86
C LEU A 150 2.46 -3.14 -6.39
N GLY A 151 1.57 -2.72 -5.49
CA GLY A 151 0.40 -1.89 -5.80
C GLY A 151 0.61 -0.43 -5.44
N ASN A 152 0.43 0.49 -6.39
CA ASN A 152 0.50 1.95 -6.18
C ASN A 152 1.73 2.38 -5.34
N ALA A 153 2.88 1.78 -5.67
CA ALA A 153 3.99 1.74 -4.74
C ALA A 153 4.97 2.90 -4.96
N ALA A 154 5.50 3.43 -3.87
CA ALA A 154 6.60 4.39 -3.90
C ALA A 154 7.92 3.69 -4.28
N THR A 155 8.73 4.31 -5.13
CA THR A 155 9.95 3.72 -5.70
C THR A 155 11.12 4.70 -5.75
N THR A 156 10.93 5.92 -6.24
CA THR A 156 12.00 6.88 -6.53
C THR A 156 12.06 8.05 -5.56
N GLY A 157 10.99 8.29 -4.80
CA GLY A 157 10.83 9.48 -3.97
C GLY A 157 10.47 10.74 -4.78
N SER A 158 10.20 10.59 -6.08
CA SER A 158 9.77 11.66 -6.99
C SER A 158 8.31 11.53 -7.44
N GLU A 159 7.56 10.58 -6.87
CA GLU A 159 6.15 10.31 -7.21
C GLU A 159 5.27 11.56 -7.03
N TYR A 160 5.59 12.41 -6.05
CA TYR A 160 4.84 13.63 -5.79
C TYR A 160 4.90 14.62 -6.96
N ASN A 161 6.00 14.62 -7.74
CA ASN A 161 6.10 15.48 -8.93
C ASN A 161 5.07 15.12 -10.02
N TYR A 162 4.50 13.90 -9.97
CA TYR A 162 3.49 13.45 -10.93
C TYR A 162 2.05 13.81 -10.53
N ARG A 163 1.84 14.38 -9.34
CA ARG A 163 0.50 14.82 -8.90
C ARG A 163 -0.07 15.92 -9.77
N ILE A 164 0.78 16.83 -10.24
CA ILE A 164 0.36 17.96 -11.08
C ILE A 164 -0.07 17.50 -12.48
N PRO A 165 0.76 16.77 -13.26
CA PRO A 165 0.31 16.26 -14.56
C PRO A 165 -0.86 15.28 -14.44
N PHE A 166 -0.95 14.51 -13.36
CA PHE A 166 -2.13 13.68 -13.10
C PHE A 166 -3.39 14.54 -12.87
N SER A 167 -3.30 15.57 -12.01
CA SER A 167 -4.43 16.44 -11.69
C SER A 167 -4.92 17.19 -12.92
N HIS A 168 -4.00 17.60 -13.80
CA HIS A 168 -4.35 18.18 -15.10
C HIS A 168 -5.07 17.18 -16.00
N GLY A 169 -4.51 15.98 -16.18
CA GLY A 169 -5.11 14.93 -17.00
C GLY A 169 -6.49 14.45 -16.50
N MET A 170 -6.76 14.60 -15.20
CA MET A 170 -8.05 14.29 -14.58
C MET A 170 -9.01 15.49 -14.48
N GLY A 171 -8.63 16.65 -15.03
CA GLY A 171 -9.47 17.85 -15.04
C GLY A 171 -9.68 18.49 -13.66
N LEU A 172 -8.79 18.22 -12.70
CA LEU A 172 -8.84 18.79 -11.35
C LEU A 172 -8.24 20.21 -11.29
N ILE A 173 -7.37 20.56 -12.24
CA ILE A 173 -6.77 21.90 -12.38
C ILE A 173 -6.90 22.39 -13.81
N SER A 174 -6.95 23.71 -14.00
CA SER A 174 -7.06 24.33 -15.33
C SER A 174 -5.74 24.31 -16.11
N ASP A 175 -5.85 24.51 -17.43
CA ASP A 175 -4.68 24.61 -18.33
C ASP A 175 -3.75 25.75 -17.90
N GLU A 176 -4.29 26.90 -17.50
CA GLU A 176 -3.49 28.07 -17.10
C GLU A 176 -2.67 27.79 -15.83
N LEU A 177 -3.28 27.13 -14.83
CA LEU A 177 -2.57 26.76 -13.62
C LEU A 177 -1.50 25.71 -13.92
N TYR A 178 -1.81 24.72 -14.75
CA TYR A 178 -0.85 23.69 -15.15
C TYR A 178 0.34 24.28 -15.90
N GLU A 179 0.12 25.13 -16.91
CA GLU A 179 1.17 25.81 -17.67
C GLU A 179 2.03 26.72 -16.78
N SER A 180 1.40 27.44 -15.84
CA SER A 180 2.10 28.28 -14.87
C SER A 180 3.00 27.45 -13.95
N LEU A 181 2.48 26.34 -13.41
CA LEU A 181 3.24 25.38 -12.60
C LEU A 181 4.43 24.80 -13.37
N GLN A 182 4.23 24.36 -14.62
CA GLN A 182 5.31 23.86 -15.47
C GLN A 182 6.40 24.91 -15.68
N LYS A 183 6.01 26.13 -16.02
CA LYS A 183 6.94 27.24 -16.29
C LYS A 183 7.71 27.69 -15.06
N ASN A 184 7.01 27.89 -13.95
CA ASN A 184 7.58 28.51 -12.75
C ASN A 184 8.31 27.51 -11.86
N CYS A 185 7.85 26.26 -11.78
CA CYS A 185 8.46 25.22 -10.94
C CYS A 185 9.42 24.29 -11.69
N LYS A 186 9.44 24.31 -13.03
CA LYS A 186 10.38 23.55 -13.88
C LYS A 186 10.40 22.04 -13.59
N GLY A 187 9.24 21.47 -13.29
CA GLY A 187 9.07 20.03 -13.04
C GLY A 187 9.47 19.55 -11.64
N GLU A 188 9.89 20.45 -10.73
CA GLU A 188 10.18 20.11 -9.34
C GLU A 188 9.12 20.72 -8.40
N TYR A 189 8.33 19.85 -7.79
CA TYR A 189 7.15 20.21 -7.00
C TYR A 189 7.20 19.65 -5.57
N THR A 190 8.20 18.82 -5.27
CA THR A 190 8.38 18.19 -3.96
C THR A 190 9.28 19.04 -3.07
N LYS A 191 10.39 19.54 -3.63
CA LYS A 191 11.38 20.39 -2.96
C LYS A 191 11.35 21.80 -3.57
N VAL A 192 10.20 22.45 -3.43
CA VAL A 192 10.00 23.81 -3.94
C VAL A 192 10.98 24.77 -3.27
N ASP A 193 11.76 25.49 -4.07
CA ASP A 193 12.61 26.57 -3.57
C ASP A 193 11.70 27.72 -3.10
N VAL A 194 11.67 27.97 -1.79
CA VAL A 194 10.87 29.05 -1.19
C VAL A 194 11.22 30.44 -1.73
N LYS A 195 12.43 30.62 -2.29
CA LYS A 195 12.82 31.88 -2.94
C LYS A 195 12.19 32.06 -4.31
N ASN A 196 11.74 30.97 -4.95
CA ASN A 196 10.97 31.02 -6.18
C ASN A 196 9.51 31.34 -5.87
N VAL A 197 9.24 32.61 -5.59
CA VAL A 197 7.92 33.11 -5.16
C VAL A 197 6.81 32.74 -6.16
N LEU A 198 7.11 32.73 -7.47
CA LEU A 198 6.14 32.36 -8.50
C LEU A 198 5.73 30.88 -8.37
N CYS A 199 6.69 29.97 -8.25
CA CYS A 199 6.39 28.57 -8.04
C CYS A 199 5.66 28.34 -6.71
N SER A 200 6.10 28.97 -5.62
CA SER A 200 5.45 28.86 -4.32
C SER A 200 3.98 29.26 -4.37
N ARG A 201 3.65 30.38 -5.03
CA ARG A 201 2.26 30.84 -5.20
C ARG A 201 1.43 29.89 -6.07
N ASP A 202 2.01 29.37 -7.14
CA ASP A 202 1.30 28.42 -8.00
C ASP A 202 1.03 27.09 -7.26
N MET A 203 1.98 26.65 -6.42
CA MET A 203 1.83 25.49 -5.55
C MET A 203 0.78 25.72 -4.44
N GLU A 204 0.70 26.93 -3.89
CA GLU A 204 -0.40 27.31 -2.98
C GLU A 204 -1.76 27.20 -3.68
N SER A 205 -1.86 27.73 -4.91
CA SER A 205 -3.08 27.65 -5.72
C SER A 205 -3.47 26.20 -6.04
N PHE A 206 -2.49 25.36 -6.40
CA PHE A 206 -2.68 23.92 -6.60
C PHE A 206 -3.24 23.23 -5.36
N ASN A 207 -2.65 23.51 -4.19
CA ASN A 207 -3.09 22.92 -2.92
C ASN A 207 -4.49 23.40 -2.51
N GLU A 208 -4.84 24.66 -2.82
CA GLU A 208 -6.17 25.21 -2.54
C GLU A 208 -7.25 24.50 -3.37
N VAL A 209 -7.02 24.37 -4.68
CA VAL A 209 -7.94 23.70 -5.61
C VAL A 209 -8.17 22.24 -5.21
N LEU A 210 -7.13 21.54 -4.75
CA LEU A 210 -7.22 20.14 -4.32
C LEU A 210 -7.65 19.93 -2.86
N SER A 211 -7.89 20.99 -2.09
CA SER A 211 -8.07 20.89 -0.63
C SER A 211 -9.25 20.02 -0.16
N GLY A 212 -10.22 19.76 -1.03
CA GLY A 212 -11.37 18.88 -0.79
C GLY A 212 -11.35 17.56 -1.57
N VAL A 213 -10.27 17.26 -2.31
CA VAL A 213 -10.16 16.05 -3.13
C VAL A 213 -9.60 14.92 -2.28
N ASN A 214 -10.24 13.75 -2.36
CA ASN A 214 -9.69 12.54 -1.76
C ASN A 214 -8.47 12.05 -2.56
N THR A 215 -7.27 12.20 -1.98
CA THR A 215 -6.03 11.87 -2.69
C THR A 215 -5.81 10.37 -2.89
N VAL A 216 -6.47 9.50 -2.11
CA VAL A 216 -6.34 8.04 -2.29
C VAL A 216 -7.36 7.49 -3.31
N HIS A 217 -8.40 8.25 -3.64
CA HIS A 217 -9.31 7.95 -4.75
C HIS A 217 -10.08 9.23 -5.15
N ILE A 218 -9.69 9.87 -6.25
CA ILE A 218 -10.17 11.22 -6.58
C ILE A 218 -11.68 11.36 -6.82
N LEU A 219 -12.39 10.26 -7.11
CA LEU A 219 -13.85 10.26 -7.29
C LEU A 219 -14.64 10.00 -5.99
N GLU A 220 -13.97 9.58 -4.91
CA GLU A 220 -14.66 9.32 -3.65
C GLU A 220 -14.73 10.59 -2.79
N PRO A 221 -15.72 10.71 -1.88
CA PRO A 221 -15.80 11.83 -0.96
C PRO A 221 -14.52 11.97 -0.12
N SER A 222 -14.09 13.21 0.12
CA SER A 222 -13.03 13.49 1.11
C SER A 222 -13.59 13.36 2.52
N CYS A 223 -13.29 12.23 3.15
CA CYS A 223 -13.77 11.87 4.48
C CYS A 223 -12.74 12.15 5.57
N VAL A 224 -13.20 12.40 6.80
CA VAL A 224 -12.31 12.53 7.96
C VAL A 224 -11.69 11.15 8.26
N TRP A 225 -10.36 11.13 8.41
CA TRP A 225 -9.60 9.98 8.86
C TRP A 225 -9.56 9.94 10.39
N LEU A 226 -10.32 9.05 11.02
CA LEU A 226 -10.28 8.85 12.47
C LEU A 226 -9.22 7.83 12.89
N ASP A 227 -7.98 8.00 12.43
CA ASP A 227 -6.85 7.21 12.94
C ASP A 227 -6.12 7.90 14.11
N THR A 228 -6.56 9.11 14.48
CA THR A 228 -5.89 9.90 15.52
C THR A 228 -6.89 10.43 16.55
N GLU A 229 -6.77 9.95 17.80
CA GLU A 229 -7.17 10.73 18.97
C GLU A 229 -6.33 12.02 19.12
N THR A 230 -5.35 12.27 18.23
CA THR A 230 -4.41 13.41 18.32
C THR A 230 -4.72 14.62 17.42
N SER A 231 -5.89 14.70 16.77
CA SER A 231 -6.34 15.97 16.15
C SER A 231 -6.88 17.00 17.17
N TRP A 232 -6.36 17.01 18.41
CA TRP A 232 -6.58 18.10 19.38
C TRP A 232 -5.55 19.23 19.29
N ARG A 233 -4.55 19.14 18.40
CA ARG A 233 -3.68 20.27 18.07
C ARG A 233 -3.94 20.74 16.64
N ARG A 234 -4.98 21.58 16.51
CA ARG A 234 -5.10 22.52 15.41
C ARG A 234 -3.77 23.27 15.26
N SER A 235 -3.14 23.17 14.10
CA SER A 235 -2.21 24.21 13.65
C SER A 235 -2.99 25.53 13.62
N LEU A 236 -2.54 26.50 14.42
CA LEU A 236 -3.16 27.81 14.65
C LEU A 236 -3.05 28.76 13.43
N ILE A 237 -3.08 28.27 12.19
CA ILE A 237 -2.94 29.09 10.97
C ILE A 237 -4.10 28.85 9.98
N LYS A 238 -5.33 28.61 10.48
CA LYS A 238 -6.54 28.83 9.66
C LYS A 238 -7.44 29.85 10.37
N LYS A 239 -7.23 31.10 9.98
CA LYS A 239 -8.02 32.28 10.34
C LYS A 239 -9.32 32.24 9.52
N TYR A 240 -10.47 32.00 10.14
CA TYR A 240 -11.77 32.63 9.86
C TYR A 240 -12.73 32.38 11.06
N PRO A 241 -13.71 33.27 11.33
CA PRO A 241 -14.28 33.54 12.65
C PRO A 241 -15.62 32.86 12.94
N SER A 242 -15.89 32.68 14.25
CA SER A 242 -17.17 32.69 14.98
C SER A 242 -18.31 31.80 14.43
N THR A 243 -18.88 30.83 15.16
CA THR A 243 -19.48 30.92 16.50
C THR A 243 -19.72 29.50 17.06
N ASN A 244 -19.96 29.42 18.38
CA ASN A 244 -20.43 28.27 19.15
C ASN A 244 -19.40 27.19 19.53
N PHE A 245 -18.62 27.55 20.56
CA PHE A 245 -18.12 26.62 21.57
C PHE A 245 -19.32 25.96 22.27
N LEU A 246 -19.56 24.68 22.02
CA LEU A 246 -20.19 23.66 22.90
C LEU A 246 -20.63 22.46 22.04
N ASN A 247 -19.71 21.51 21.77
CA ASN A 247 -20.05 20.09 21.57
C ASN A 247 -18.77 19.25 21.43
N THR A 248 -18.36 18.63 22.54
CA THR A 248 -17.39 17.52 22.57
C THR A 248 -18.08 16.23 22.13
N ARG A 249 -18.71 16.23 20.93
CA ARG A 249 -19.14 14.97 20.29
C ARG A 249 -17.96 14.45 19.49
N LEU A 250 -17.47 13.27 19.86
CA LEU A 250 -16.64 12.43 18.98
C LEU A 250 -17.29 12.44 17.60
N LYS A 251 -16.66 13.09 16.62
CA LYS A 251 -17.15 13.11 15.24
C LYS A 251 -16.89 11.73 14.66
N LEU A 252 -17.86 10.83 14.75
CA LEU A 252 -17.83 9.56 14.03
C LEU A 252 -17.67 9.82 12.52
N PRO A 253 -17.00 8.92 11.76
CA PRO A 253 -16.97 9.05 10.31
C PRO A 253 -18.41 8.93 9.80
N SER A 254 -18.70 9.55 8.67
CA SER A 254 -20.00 9.34 8.02
C SER A 254 -20.11 7.88 7.58
N LEU A 255 -21.27 7.25 7.74
CA LEU A 255 -21.56 5.93 7.16
C LEU A 255 -21.47 5.94 5.62
N SER A 256 -21.54 7.12 4.98
CA SER A 256 -21.30 7.24 3.53
C SER A 256 -19.82 7.13 3.15
N CYS A 257 -18.91 7.10 4.13
CA CYS A 257 -17.47 7.11 3.93
C CYS A 257 -16.87 5.72 4.11
N ARG A 258 -15.96 5.34 3.20
CA ARG A 258 -15.14 4.13 3.34
C ARG A 258 -14.34 4.09 4.64
N SER A 259 -13.93 5.26 5.15
CA SER A 259 -13.23 5.37 6.44
C SER A 259 -14.05 4.88 7.64
N TYR A 260 -15.37 4.72 7.50
CA TYR A 260 -16.21 4.10 8.52
C TYR A 260 -15.81 2.65 8.80
N VAL A 261 -15.48 1.89 7.75
CA VAL A 261 -15.01 0.50 7.86
C VAL A 261 -13.69 0.43 8.65
N TYR A 262 -12.85 1.46 8.55
CA TYR A 262 -11.58 1.52 9.29
C TYR A 262 -11.83 1.75 10.78
N PHE A 263 -12.83 2.57 11.10
CA PHE A 263 -13.30 2.76 12.47
C PHE A 263 -13.85 1.45 13.06
N LEU A 264 -14.68 0.71 12.31
CA LEU A 264 -15.16 -0.61 12.72
C LEU A 264 -14.00 -1.60 12.93
N CYS A 265 -13.00 -1.58 12.05
CA CYS A 265 -11.78 -2.38 12.20
C CYS A 265 -11.05 -2.06 13.51
N GLY A 266 -10.94 -0.79 13.86
CA GLY A 266 -10.32 -0.36 15.11
C GLY A 266 -11.08 -0.84 16.34
N LEU A 267 -12.41 -0.83 16.31
CA LEU A 267 -13.24 -1.36 17.39
C LEU A 267 -13.06 -2.88 17.52
N TRP A 268 -13.13 -3.61 16.41
CA TRP A 268 -12.98 -5.06 16.37
C TRP A 268 -11.60 -5.51 16.85
N ALA A 269 -10.52 -4.90 16.34
CA ALA A 269 -9.15 -5.27 16.69
C ALA A 269 -8.79 -4.97 18.16
N ASN A 270 -9.54 -4.08 18.82
CA ASN A 270 -9.32 -3.72 20.22
C ASN A 270 -10.23 -4.46 21.20
N ASP A 271 -11.19 -5.25 20.73
CA ASP A 271 -12.00 -6.10 21.60
C ASP A 271 -11.14 -7.19 22.28
N GLU A 272 -11.36 -7.42 23.57
CA GLU A 272 -10.54 -8.36 24.37
C GLU A 272 -10.70 -9.81 23.91
N ASN A 273 -11.89 -10.22 23.47
CA ASN A 273 -12.13 -11.57 22.97
C ASN A 273 -11.43 -11.77 21.62
N VAL A 274 -11.48 -10.75 20.75
CA VAL A 274 -10.73 -10.76 19.48
C VAL A 274 -9.23 -10.86 19.72
N ARG A 275 -8.67 -10.02 20.61
CA ARG A 275 -7.24 -10.07 20.95
C ARG A 275 -6.83 -11.43 21.52
N THR A 276 -7.69 -12.05 22.33
CA THR A 276 -7.48 -13.39 22.87
C THR A 276 -7.49 -14.44 21.75
N ALA A 277 -8.47 -14.38 20.84
CA ALA A 277 -8.59 -15.29 19.70
C ALA A 277 -7.43 -15.17 18.70
N LEU A 278 -6.87 -13.97 18.53
CA LEU A 278 -5.66 -13.71 17.73
C LEU A 278 -4.36 -14.02 18.50
N HIS A 279 -4.45 -14.54 19.73
CA HIS A 279 -3.31 -14.85 20.60
C HIS A 279 -2.39 -13.64 20.87
N ILE A 280 -2.96 -12.44 20.95
CA ILE A 280 -2.20 -11.23 21.30
C ILE A 280 -1.81 -11.30 22.78
N ARG A 281 -0.50 -11.29 23.05
CA ARG A 281 0.02 -11.39 24.42
C ARG A 281 -0.45 -10.21 25.27
N GLN A 282 -1.11 -10.48 26.40
CA GLN A 282 -1.55 -9.43 27.31
C GLN A 282 -0.37 -8.61 27.84
N GLY A 283 -0.54 -7.28 27.90
CA GLY A 283 0.49 -6.34 28.34
C GLY A 283 1.66 -6.11 27.36
N SER A 284 1.66 -6.75 26.19
CA SER A 284 2.74 -6.59 25.20
C SER A 284 2.62 -5.32 24.35
N ILE A 285 1.39 -4.92 24.03
CA ILE A 285 1.08 -3.73 23.24
C ILE A 285 -0.25 -3.15 23.70
N GLY A 286 -0.36 -1.81 23.63
CA GLY A 286 -1.57 -1.07 23.98
C GLY A 286 -2.69 -1.21 22.95
N LYS A 287 -3.41 -0.11 22.73
CA LYS A 287 -4.47 -0.03 21.72
C LYS A 287 -3.88 -0.31 20.33
N TRP A 288 -4.53 -1.18 19.57
CA TRP A 288 -4.25 -1.37 18.16
C TRP A 288 -4.63 -0.10 17.40
N HIS A 289 -3.71 0.37 16.56
CA HIS A 289 -3.93 1.47 15.63
C HIS A 289 -3.72 0.94 14.22
N ARG A 290 -4.57 1.36 13.28
CA ARG A 290 -4.43 0.99 11.87
C ARG A 290 -3.09 1.46 11.33
N CYS A 291 -2.72 2.71 11.59
CA CYS A 291 -1.44 3.28 11.17
C CYS A 291 -0.80 4.06 12.32
N THR A 292 0.51 3.92 12.49
CA THR A 292 1.31 4.57 13.55
C THR A 292 2.25 5.63 12.99
N PHE A 293 1.67 6.61 12.28
CA PHE A 293 2.42 7.70 11.64
C PHE A 293 3.11 8.64 12.62
N ASP A 294 2.65 8.68 13.86
CA ASP A 294 3.19 9.47 14.96
C ASP A 294 4.50 8.91 15.52
N ILE A 295 4.80 7.63 15.26
CA ILE A 295 6.03 6.99 15.72
C ILE A 295 7.12 7.16 14.64
N PRO A 296 8.26 7.80 14.96
CA PRO A 296 9.32 8.07 13.99
C PRO A 296 9.85 6.81 13.31
N HIS A 297 10.02 6.88 11.99
CA HIS A 297 10.63 5.84 11.17
C HIS A 297 11.74 6.45 10.31
N LYS A 298 12.96 5.93 10.43
CA LYS A 298 14.10 6.43 9.65
C LYS A 298 14.01 5.89 8.21
N LYS A 299 13.75 6.78 7.26
CA LYS A 299 13.72 6.47 5.83
C LYS A 299 15.14 6.45 5.25
N ASP A 300 15.87 5.37 5.48
CA ASP A 300 17.29 5.21 5.09
C ASP A 300 17.52 4.42 3.79
N ILE A 301 16.44 4.13 3.05
CA ILE A 301 16.49 3.67 1.65
C ILE A 301 15.78 4.72 0.78
N PRO A 302 16.54 5.63 0.13
CA PRO A 302 15.94 6.76 -0.58
C PRO A 302 15.18 6.35 -1.85
N SER A 303 15.55 5.24 -2.47
CA SER A 303 14.89 4.68 -3.65
C SER A 303 15.12 3.18 -3.75
N SER A 304 14.12 2.45 -4.23
CA SER A 304 14.20 1.03 -4.57
C SER A 304 14.47 0.77 -6.06
N PHE A 305 14.67 1.80 -6.88
CA PHE A 305 14.87 1.68 -8.33
C PHE A 305 16.03 0.74 -8.71
N GLU A 306 17.20 0.90 -8.09
CA GLU A 306 18.37 0.05 -8.35
C GLU A 306 18.13 -1.42 -7.99
N TYR A 307 17.25 -1.69 -7.02
CA TYR A 307 16.89 -3.06 -6.65
C TYR A 307 15.98 -3.68 -7.72
N HIS A 308 15.09 -2.92 -8.34
CA HIS A 308 14.35 -3.40 -9.52
C HIS A 308 15.30 -3.75 -10.68
N VAL A 309 16.36 -2.96 -10.90
CA VAL A 309 17.40 -3.25 -11.92
C VAL A 309 18.11 -4.56 -11.60
N ASN A 310 18.56 -4.75 -10.35
CA ASN A 310 19.26 -5.96 -9.93
C ASN A 310 18.38 -7.21 -10.01
N LEU A 311 17.15 -7.13 -9.51
CA LEU A 311 16.21 -8.25 -9.54
C LEU A 311 15.83 -8.66 -10.97
N SER A 312 15.73 -7.67 -11.87
CA SER A 312 15.54 -7.93 -13.30
C SER A 312 16.70 -8.73 -13.90
N ARG A 313 17.96 -8.38 -13.55
CA ARG A 313 19.16 -9.13 -13.99
C ARG A 313 19.23 -10.53 -13.41
N MET A 314 18.72 -10.72 -12.20
CA MET A 314 18.59 -12.03 -11.55
C MET A 314 17.45 -12.89 -12.13
N GLY A 315 16.62 -12.32 -13.01
CA GLY A 315 15.54 -13.04 -13.70
C GLY A 315 14.23 -13.16 -12.91
N TYR A 316 14.08 -12.43 -11.81
CA TYR A 316 12.86 -12.41 -11.01
C TYR A 316 11.72 -11.70 -11.74
N ARG A 317 10.56 -12.33 -11.73
CA ARG A 317 9.34 -11.77 -12.31
C ARG A 317 8.75 -10.71 -11.38
N SER A 318 8.14 -9.67 -11.96
CA SER A 318 7.44 -8.64 -11.18
C SER A 318 6.08 -8.28 -11.76
N LEU A 319 5.12 -8.03 -10.87
CA LEU A 319 3.85 -7.38 -11.20
C LEU A 319 3.82 -6.02 -10.52
N ILE A 320 3.83 -4.97 -11.30
CA ILE A 320 3.64 -3.61 -10.81
C ILE A 320 2.26 -3.17 -11.27
N TYR A 321 1.42 -2.70 -10.36
CA TYR A 321 0.10 -2.22 -10.73
C TYR A 321 -0.26 -0.92 -10.03
N SER A 322 -1.15 -0.14 -10.66
CA SER A 322 -1.65 1.13 -10.12
C SER A 322 -3.14 1.26 -10.35
N GLY A 323 -3.91 1.55 -9.29
CA GLY A 323 -5.23 2.15 -9.45
C GLY A 323 -5.12 3.48 -10.19
N ASP A 324 -5.89 3.66 -11.26
CA ASP A 324 -5.79 4.84 -12.13
C ASP A 324 -6.43 6.10 -11.54
N HIS A 325 -7.09 6.03 -10.38
CA HIS A 325 -7.66 7.17 -9.64
C HIS A 325 -6.90 7.52 -8.36
N ASP A 326 -5.71 6.93 -8.17
CA ASP A 326 -4.83 7.29 -7.07
C ASP A 326 -4.01 8.55 -7.37
N LEU A 327 -4.23 9.62 -6.61
CA LEU A 327 -3.42 10.83 -6.65
C LEU A 327 -2.24 10.77 -5.66
N SER A 328 -2.27 9.85 -4.70
CA SER A 328 -1.23 9.73 -3.67
C SER A 328 0.07 9.22 -4.27
N VAL A 329 -0.02 8.17 -5.09
CA VAL A 329 1.05 7.64 -5.96
C VAL A 329 0.49 7.46 -7.38
N PRO A 330 0.48 8.51 -8.20
CA PRO A 330 -0.10 8.46 -9.54
C PRO A 330 0.54 7.40 -10.43
N PHE A 331 -0.28 6.69 -11.22
CA PHE A 331 0.22 5.70 -12.19
C PHE A 331 1.25 6.27 -13.18
N LEU A 332 1.19 7.59 -13.44
CA LEU A 332 2.18 8.31 -14.25
C LEU A 332 3.60 8.21 -13.66
N ALA A 333 3.73 8.28 -12.33
CA ALA A 333 5.02 8.11 -11.66
C ALA A 333 5.55 6.69 -11.88
N THR A 334 4.67 5.69 -11.75
CA THR A 334 5.00 4.29 -11.99
C THR A 334 5.44 4.05 -13.44
N GLN A 335 4.70 4.57 -14.41
CA GLN A 335 5.08 4.50 -15.82
C GLN A 335 6.44 5.14 -16.10
N ALA A 336 6.73 6.27 -15.46
CA ALA A 336 7.96 6.99 -15.69
C ALA A 336 9.19 6.21 -15.21
N TRP A 337 9.17 5.65 -13.99
CA TRP A 337 10.31 4.86 -13.51
C TRP A 337 10.41 3.51 -14.23
N VAL A 338 9.29 2.87 -14.58
CA VAL A 338 9.32 1.63 -15.38
C VAL A 338 9.96 1.91 -16.74
N LYS A 339 9.62 3.04 -17.38
CA LYS A 339 10.24 3.48 -18.62
C LYS A 339 11.74 3.75 -18.46
N SER A 340 12.18 4.32 -17.33
CA SER A 340 13.60 4.62 -17.11
C SER A 340 14.47 3.38 -16.88
N LEU A 341 13.87 2.20 -16.61
CA LEU A 341 14.61 0.93 -16.62
C LEU A 341 15.12 0.55 -18.03
N ASN A 342 14.53 1.11 -19.09
CA ASN A 342 14.96 0.94 -20.48
C ASN A 342 14.98 -0.52 -20.98
N TYR A 343 14.03 -1.35 -20.53
CA TYR A 343 13.81 -2.68 -21.09
C TYR A 343 12.89 -2.64 -22.32
N SER A 344 13.15 -3.51 -23.29
CA SER A 344 12.32 -3.65 -24.49
C SER A 344 10.89 -4.07 -24.14
N ILE A 345 9.92 -3.48 -24.81
CA ILE A 345 8.51 -3.85 -24.71
C ILE A 345 8.32 -5.19 -25.44
N VAL A 346 7.66 -6.13 -24.78
CA VAL A 346 7.34 -7.47 -25.33
C VAL A 346 5.91 -7.51 -25.85
N ASP A 347 4.97 -6.95 -25.08
CA ASP A 347 3.57 -6.79 -25.45
C ASP A 347 3.18 -5.34 -25.14
N ASP A 348 2.73 -4.61 -26.17
CA ASP A 348 2.51 -3.17 -26.10
C ASP A 348 1.22 -2.82 -25.32
N TRP A 349 1.08 -1.54 -25.00
CA TRP A 349 -0.01 -1.00 -24.19
C TRP A 349 -1.37 -1.34 -24.78
N ARG A 350 -2.08 -2.24 -24.10
CA ARG A 350 -3.39 -2.75 -24.53
C ARG A 350 -4.33 -2.88 -23.34
N GLN A 351 -5.61 -3.02 -23.66
CA GLN A 351 -6.64 -3.31 -22.67
C GLN A 351 -6.47 -4.72 -22.11
N TRP A 352 -6.82 -4.90 -20.85
CA TRP A 352 -7.11 -6.20 -20.25
C TRP A 352 -8.53 -6.21 -19.68
N TYR A 353 -9.11 -7.40 -19.59
CA TYR A 353 -10.56 -7.56 -19.43
C TYR A 353 -10.92 -8.47 -18.26
N THR A 354 -12.01 -8.15 -17.59
CA THR A 354 -12.68 -9.05 -16.62
C THR A 354 -14.17 -8.98 -16.90
N ASN A 355 -14.85 -10.13 -17.01
CA ASN A 355 -16.28 -10.24 -17.35
C ASN A 355 -16.68 -9.38 -18.56
N ASP A 356 -15.93 -9.49 -19.66
CA ASP A 356 -16.16 -8.75 -20.91
C ASP A 356 -16.16 -7.21 -20.77
N GLN A 357 -15.59 -6.68 -19.69
CA GLN A 357 -15.38 -5.26 -19.45
C GLN A 357 -13.89 -4.93 -19.33
N VAL A 358 -13.50 -3.76 -19.81
CA VAL A 358 -12.12 -3.27 -19.68
C VAL A 358 -11.83 -3.01 -18.21
N ALA A 359 -10.99 -3.86 -17.62
CA ALA A 359 -10.55 -3.76 -16.23
C ALA A 359 -9.33 -2.84 -16.08
N GLY A 360 -8.64 -2.52 -17.17
CA GLY A 360 -7.57 -1.54 -17.22
C GLY A 360 -6.68 -1.73 -18.45
N TYR A 361 -5.43 -1.29 -18.35
CA TYR A 361 -4.44 -1.43 -19.42
C TYR A 361 -3.17 -2.10 -18.90
N THR A 362 -2.46 -2.81 -19.76
CA THR A 362 -1.23 -3.53 -19.40
C THR A 362 -0.18 -3.45 -20.49
N ARG A 363 1.08 -3.63 -20.09
CA ARG A 363 2.26 -3.76 -20.95
C ARG A 363 3.25 -4.70 -20.27
N THR A 364 3.96 -5.49 -21.08
CA THR A 364 5.01 -6.40 -20.58
C THR A 364 6.38 -6.05 -21.16
N TYR A 365 7.42 -6.41 -20.44
CA TYR A 365 8.81 -6.02 -20.73
C TYR A 365 9.76 -7.22 -20.72
N SER A 366 10.89 -7.10 -21.41
CA SER A 366 11.87 -8.18 -21.60
C SER A 366 12.53 -8.67 -20.31
N ASN A 367 12.46 -7.89 -19.23
CA ASN A 367 12.87 -8.28 -17.87
C ASN A 367 11.79 -9.07 -17.09
N ARG A 368 10.74 -9.58 -17.76
CA ARG A 368 9.62 -10.30 -17.12
C ARG A 368 8.79 -9.42 -16.17
N MET A 369 8.85 -8.11 -16.32
CA MET A 369 7.94 -7.19 -15.62
C MET A 369 6.61 -7.11 -16.37
N THR A 370 5.52 -7.15 -15.61
CA THR A 370 4.18 -6.77 -16.07
C THR A 370 3.80 -5.47 -15.36
N PHE A 371 3.47 -4.43 -16.12
CA PHE A 371 2.83 -3.23 -15.59
C PHE A 371 1.35 -3.24 -15.95
N ALA A 372 0.47 -2.93 -15.01
CA ALA A 372 -0.96 -2.84 -15.25
C ALA A 372 -1.60 -1.65 -14.52
N THR A 373 -2.55 -0.98 -15.15
CA THR A 373 -3.49 -0.10 -14.44
C THR A 373 -4.76 -0.88 -14.10
N VAL A 374 -5.39 -0.51 -12.99
CA VAL A 374 -6.71 -1.00 -12.57
C VAL A 374 -7.69 0.16 -12.69
N LYS A 375 -8.61 0.06 -13.64
CA LYS A 375 -9.57 1.11 -13.98
C LYS A 375 -10.58 1.32 -12.85
N GLY A 376 -10.69 2.55 -12.38
CA GLY A 376 -11.51 2.91 -11.22
C GLY A 376 -10.93 2.40 -9.90
N GLY A 377 -9.64 2.02 -9.87
CA GLY A 377 -8.94 1.68 -8.64
C GLY A 377 -8.34 2.91 -7.96
N GLY A 378 -8.36 2.94 -6.64
CA GLY A 378 -7.66 3.94 -5.82
C GLY A 378 -6.25 3.48 -5.39
N HIS A 379 -5.74 4.05 -4.30
CA HIS A 379 -4.39 3.81 -3.77
C HIS A 379 -4.18 2.33 -3.39
N THR A 380 -5.14 1.73 -2.71
CA THR A 380 -5.17 0.29 -2.43
C THR A 380 -6.12 -0.35 -3.44
N ALA A 381 -5.72 -0.49 -4.72
CA ALA A 381 -6.62 -0.91 -5.79
C ALA A 381 -7.55 -2.11 -5.47
N PRO A 382 -7.09 -3.18 -4.77
CA PRO A 382 -7.97 -4.30 -4.39
C PRO A 382 -9.13 -3.93 -3.46
N GLU A 383 -9.03 -2.84 -2.70
CA GLU A 383 -10.12 -2.34 -1.86
C GLU A 383 -11.29 -1.75 -2.68
N TYR A 384 -10.99 -1.21 -3.86
CA TYR A 384 -11.96 -0.55 -4.75
C TYR A 384 -12.45 -1.48 -5.86
N LYS A 385 -11.56 -2.35 -6.35
CA LYS A 385 -11.74 -3.23 -7.50
C LYS A 385 -11.31 -4.66 -7.17
N PRO A 386 -11.96 -5.33 -6.21
CA PRO A 386 -11.49 -6.61 -5.67
C PRO A 386 -11.57 -7.73 -6.70
N GLU A 387 -12.62 -7.76 -7.53
CA GLU A 387 -12.78 -8.76 -8.58
C GLU A 387 -11.70 -8.63 -9.66
N GLU A 388 -11.48 -7.42 -10.16
CA GLU A 388 -10.47 -7.14 -11.19
C GLU A 388 -9.06 -7.40 -10.65
N CYS A 389 -8.78 -7.02 -9.41
CA CYS A 389 -7.48 -7.28 -8.78
C CYS A 389 -7.23 -8.78 -8.54
N LEU A 390 -8.24 -9.56 -8.15
CA LEU A 390 -8.10 -11.02 -8.06
C LEU A 390 -7.85 -11.63 -9.45
N ALA A 391 -8.58 -11.21 -10.48
CA ALA A 391 -8.38 -11.69 -11.84
C ALA A 391 -6.95 -11.41 -12.34
N MET A 392 -6.46 -10.19 -12.10
CA MET A 392 -5.08 -9.79 -12.40
C MET A 392 -4.06 -10.66 -11.67
N TYR A 393 -4.22 -10.80 -10.34
CA TYR A 393 -3.32 -11.58 -9.51
C TYR A 393 -3.29 -13.06 -9.91
N SER A 394 -4.46 -13.68 -10.10
CA SER A 394 -4.59 -15.09 -10.48
C SER A 394 -3.98 -15.37 -11.86
N ARG A 395 -4.24 -14.52 -12.86
CA ARG A 395 -3.65 -14.66 -14.19
C ARG A 395 -2.13 -14.49 -14.13
N TRP A 396 -1.65 -13.49 -13.38
CA TRP A 396 -0.23 -13.30 -13.20
C TRP A 396 0.41 -14.53 -12.55
N LEU A 397 -0.05 -15.01 -11.40
CA LEU A 397 0.52 -16.22 -10.75
C LEU A 397 0.53 -17.45 -11.68
N SER A 398 -0.54 -17.66 -12.45
CA SER A 398 -0.64 -18.78 -13.40
C SER A 398 0.09 -18.58 -14.73
N HIS A 399 0.95 -17.56 -14.85
CA HIS A 399 1.70 -17.22 -16.07
C HIS A 399 0.81 -16.95 -17.30
N ARG A 400 -0.45 -16.61 -17.07
CA ARG A 400 -1.38 -16.21 -18.13
C ARG A 400 -1.26 -14.71 -18.39
N ALA A 401 -1.50 -14.33 -19.64
CA ALA A 401 -1.61 -12.92 -20.00
C ALA A 401 -2.79 -12.27 -19.26
N LEU A 402 -2.63 -10.98 -18.94
CA LEU A 402 -3.72 -10.16 -18.41
C LEU A 402 -4.78 -9.89 -19.47
#